data_AF-A0A6I5CGS2-F1
#
_entry.id   AF-A0A6I5CGS2-F1
#
_cell.length_a   1.000
_cell.length_b   1.000
_cell.length_c   1.000
_cell.angle_alpha   90.00
_cell.angle_beta   90.00
_cell.angle_gamma   90.00
#
_symmetry.space_group_name_H-M   'P 1'
#
loop_
_entity.id
_entity.type
_entity.pdbx_description
1 polymer ?
#
loop_
_entity_poly.entity_id
_entity_poly.type
_entity_poly.pdbx_seq_one_letter_code
_entity_poly.pdbx_strand_id
1 'polypeptide(L)'
;EAEKLVTEAKESAARTLAGAESANEQRTRTAKEQVARLVEEATKEAESTRSEAEQLVADARAEAEKILAEAAEKARTAAAEETATQLSKAAKTAEEVLDKASENAKRTTRAAAEEAERIRGEAEAEADRLRAEAHDIAEELKGAAKDDTKEYRAKTVELQEEARRLRGEAEQLRSDAVAEGEKIRAEARREAVAQIEEAAKSAEELLTKAKADADELRAGASADSEKVRTEAIERATVLRRQAEETLERARAEAERLRAEADEHAESVKADAERAATGLREETERALAARQAEATEELTRL
;
A
#
# COMPACT_ATOMS: atom_id res chain seq x y z
N GLU A 1 107.96 -188.07 24.94
CA GLU A 1 108.63 -186.82 25.37
C GLU A 1 108.22 -185.57 24.56
N ALA A 2 107.90 -185.68 23.26
CA ALA A 2 107.50 -184.52 22.44
C ALA A 2 106.09 -183.93 22.72
N GLU A 3 105.10 -184.72 23.19
CA GLU A 3 103.74 -184.22 23.49
C GLU A 3 103.66 -183.29 24.70
N LYS A 4 104.62 -183.39 25.63
CA LYS A 4 104.66 -182.55 26.83
C LYS A 4 105.01 -181.08 26.49
N LEU A 5 105.93 -180.89 25.55
CA LEU A 5 106.37 -179.57 25.08
C LEU A 5 105.30 -178.80 24.27
N VAL A 6 104.47 -179.49 23.49
CA VAL A 6 103.38 -178.84 22.72
C VAL A 6 102.26 -178.37 23.65
N THR A 7 102.00 -179.10 24.73
CA THR A 7 100.98 -178.75 25.72
C THR A 7 101.42 -177.53 26.55
N GLU A 8 102.68 -177.49 26.97
CA GLU A 8 103.27 -176.32 27.66
C GLU A 8 103.31 -175.07 26.77
N ALA A 9 103.58 -175.21 25.46
CA ALA A 9 103.54 -174.09 24.53
C ALA A 9 102.12 -173.52 24.32
N LYS A 10 101.09 -174.38 24.26
CA LYS A 10 99.68 -173.94 24.15
C LYS A 10 99.20 -173.24 25.41
N GLU A 11 99.56 -173.72 26.60
CA GLU A 11 99.22 -173.04 27.86
C GLU A 11 99.91 -171.67 27.99
N SER A 12 101.16 -171.55 27.52
CA SER A 12 101.88 -170.28 27.51
C SER A 12 101.25 -169.26 26.56
N ALA A 13 100.84 -169.68 25.35
CA ALA A 13 100.13 -168.82 24.40
C ALA A 13 98.77 -168.35 24.93
N ALA A 14 98.01 -169.25 25.58
CA ALA A 14 96.72 -168.91 26.19
C ALA A 14 96.86 -167.89 27.35
N ARG A 15 97.90 -168.03 28.20
CA ARG A 15 98.20 -167.04 29.25
C ARG A 15 98.60 -165.68 28.67
N THR A 16 99.30 -165.67 27.55
CA THR A 16 99.74 -164.42 26.91
C THR A 16 98.56 -163.69 26.25
N LEU A 17 97.63 -164.42 25.64
CA LEU A 17 96.41 -163.86 25.06
C LEU A 17 95.46 -163.32 26.14
N ALA A 18 95.23 -164.07 27.22
CA ALA A 18 94.43 -163.60 28.35
C ALA A 18 95.04 -162.36 29.04
N GLY A 19 96.38 -162.28 29.09
CA GLY A 19 97.09 -161.09 29.56
C GLY A 19 96.92 -159.88 28.63
N ALA A 20 96.91 -160.09 27.32
CA ALA A 20 96.69 -159.02 26.33
C ALA A 20 95.23 -158.53 26.29
N GLU A 21 94.25 -159.42 26.43
CA GLU A 21 92.82 -159.07 26.51
C GLU A 21 92.51 -158.29 27.79
N SER A 22 93.05 -158.75 28.94
CA SER A 22 92.94 -158.04 30.22
C SER A 22 93.57 -156.63 30.16
N ALA A 23 94.74 -156.50 29.54
CA ALA A 23 95.39 -155.20 29.33
C ALA A 23 94.58 -154.28 28.39
N ASN A 24 93.90 -154.83 27.38
CA ASN A 24 93.08 -154.05 26.45
C ASN A 24 91.74 -153.60 27.09
N GLU A 25 91.11 -154.45 27.89
CA GLU A 25 89.94 -154.07 28.70
C GLU A 25 90.30 -152.98 29.71
N GLN A 26 91.44 -153.09 30.40
CA GLN A 26 91.91 -152.07 31.32
C GLN A 26 92.18 -150.73 30.61
N ARG A 27 92.82 -150.74 29.44
CA ARG A 27 93.02 -149.54 28.63
C ARG A 27 91.71 -148.93 28.15
N THR A 28 90.76 -149.74 27.69
CA THR A 28 89.47 -149.25 27.21
C THR A 28 88.62 -148.65 28.34
N ARG A 29 88.66 -149.26 29.53
CA ARG A 29 88.01 -148.74 30.74
C ARG A 29 88.63 -147.40 31.15
N THR A 30 89.96 -147.30 31.17
CA THR A 30 90.68 -146.07 31.51
C THR A 30 90.42 -144.96 30.49
N ALA A 31 90.39 -145.29 29.19
CA ALA A 31 90.06 -144.34 28.14
C ALA A 31 88.61 -143.85 28.24
N LYS A 32 87.64 -144.74 28.52
CA LYS A 32 86.24 -144.34 28.75
C LYS A 32 86.07 -143.46 29.98
N GLU A 33 86.77 -143.74 31.07
CA GLU A 33 86.75 -142.91 32.28
C GLU A 33 87.40 -141.54 32.04
N GLN A 34 88.50 -141.46 31.29
CA GLN A 34 89.11 -140.18 30.93
C GLN A 34 88.25 -139.37 29.95
N VAL A 35 87.61 -140.01 28.97
CA VAL A 35 86.65 -139.33 28.08
C VAL A 35 85.43 -138.85 28.86
N ALA A 36 84.90 -139.65 29.79
CA ALA A 36 83.79 -139.23 30.64
C ALA A 36 84.16 -138.03 31.51
N ARG A 37 85.35 -138.02 32.13
CA ARG A 37 85.85 -136.85 32.89
C ARG A 37 86.05 -135.63 32.01
N LEU A 38 86.63 -135.78 30.82
CA LEU A 38 86.83 -134.67 29.90
C LEU A 38 85.50 -134.08 29.41
N VAL A 39 84.50 -134.94 29.15
CA VAL A 39 83.15 -134.50 28.78
C VAL A 39 82.45 -133.84 29.95
N GLU A 40 82.62 -134.34 31.18
CA GLU A 40 82.06 -133.73 32.39
C GLU A 40 82.70 -132.37 32.70
N GLU A 41 84.04 -132.27 32.62
CA GLU A 41 84.78 -131.01 32.76
C GLU A 41 84.40 -130.02 31.66
N ALA A 42 84.34 -130.45 30.40
CA ALA A 42 83.92 -129.59 29.28
C ALA A 42 82.45 -129.15 29.41
N THR A 43 81.56 -130.02 29.92
CA THR A 43 80.15 -129.66 30.17
C THR A 43 80.05 -128.65 31.29
N LYS A 44 80.82 -128.83 32.37
CA LYS A 44 80.87 -127.89 33.49
C LYS A 44 81.47 -126.54 33.09
N GLU A 45 82.51 -126.52 32.28
CA GLU A 45 83.07 -125.29 31.70
C GLU A 45 82.09 -124.60 30.75
N ALA A 46 81.36 -125.37 29.93
CA ALA A 46 80.32 -124.83 29.06
C ALA A 46 79.14 -124.26 29.84
N GLU A 47 78.72 -124.90 30.94
CA GLU A 47 77.69 -124.39 31.85
C GLU A 47 78.16 -123.15 32.61
N SER A 48 79.41 -123.10 33.07
CA SER A 48 80.01 -121.91 33.68
C SER A 48 80.05 -120.75 32.69
N THR A 49 80.57 -120.99 31.48
CA THR A 49 80.65 -119.98 30.41
C THR A 49 79.26 -119.49 30.01
N ARG A 50 78.27 -120.40 29.94
CA ARG A 50 76.89 -120.04 29.66
C ARG A 50 76.28 -119.20 30.77
N SER A 51 76.50 -119.57 32.03
CA SER A 51 76.02 -118.79 33.18
C SER A 51 76.66 -117.41 33.23
N GLU A 52 77.96 -117.31 32.95
CA GLU A 52 78.69 -116.04 32.88
C GLU A 52 78.19 -115.17 31.71
N ALA A 53 77.92 -115.76 30.56
CA ALA A 53 77.35 -115.06 29.41
C ALA A 53 75.90 -114.60 29.67
N GLU A 54 75.08 -115.43 30.29
CA GLU A 54 73.71 -115.08 30.71
C GLU A 54 73.72 -113.95 31.74
N GLN A 55 74.64 -113.99 32.71
CA GLN A 55 74.83 -112.93 33.69
C GLN A 55 75.32 -111.63 33.05
N LEU A 56 76.29 -111.70 32.14
CA LEU A 56 76.79 -110.52 31.43
C LEU A 56 75.73 -109.88 30.53
N VAL A 57 74.86 -110.69 29.91
CA VAL A 57 73.69 -110.19 29.16
C VAL A 57 72.65 -109.58 30.10
N ALA A 58 72.40 -110.17 31.26
CA ALA A 58 71.50 -109.60 32.26
C ALA A 58 72.01 -108.26 32.79
N ASP A 59 73.30 -108.17 33.11
CA ASP A 59 73.97 -106.95 33.57
C ASP A 59 73.97 -105.87 32.48
N ALA A 60 74.28 -106.24 31.23
CA ALA A 60 74.22 -105.32 30.10
C ALA A 60 72.79 -104.80 29.82
N ARG A 61 71.77 -105.64 30.01
CA ARG A 61 70.35 -105.22 29.91
C ARG A 61 69.97 -104.28 31.04
N ALA A 62 70.35 -104.59 32.28
CA ALA A 62 70.10 -103.73 33.43
C ALA A 62 70.77 -102.36 33.28
N GLU A 63 72.01 -102.32 32.80
CA GLU A 63 72.72 -101.06 32.53
C GLU A 63 72.08 -100.29 31.36
N ALA A 64 71.65 -100.98 30.29
CA ALA A 64 70.92 -100.34 29.19
C ALA A 64 69.57 -99.76 29.65
N GLU A 65 68.81 -100.49 30.47
CA GLU A 65 67.56 -100.01 31.07
C GLU A 65 67.80 -98.80 31.96
N LYS A 66 68.87 -98.82 32.77
CA LYS A 66 69.27 -97.68 33.60
C LYS A 66 69.64 -96.46 32.75
N ILE A 67 70.45 -96.62 31.71
CA ILE A 67 70.80 -95.54 30.78
C ILE A 67 69.56 -94.98 30.09
N LEU A 68 68.63 -95.84 29.66
CA LEU A 68 67.37 -95.41 29.05
C LEU A 68 66.48 -94.65 30.04
N ALA A 69 66.40 -95.10 31.30
CA ALA A 69 65.65 -94.41 32.36
C ALA A 69 66.28 -93.04 32.68
N GLU A 70 67.60 -92.97 32.81
CA GLU A 70 68.33 -91.72 33.02
C GLU A 70 68.19 -90.76 31.82
N ALA A 71 68.25 -91.27 30.59
CA ALA A 71 68.04 -90.47 29.38
C ALA A 71 66.60 -89.95 29.28
N ALA A 72 65.61 -90.79 29.63
CA ALA A 72 64.21 -90.39 29.65
C ALA A 72 63.92 -89.35 30.73
N GLU A 73 64.52 -89.47 31.92
CA GLU A 73 64.41 -88.48 32.99
C GLU A 73 65.05 -87.15 32.56
N LYS A 74 66.28 -87.17 32.06
CA LYS A 74 66.95 -85.97 31.54
C LYS A 74 66.17 -85.29 30.42
N ALA A 75 65.60 -86.07 29.50
CA ALA A 75 64.76 -85.54 28.43
C ALA A 75 63.48 -84.89 28.97
N ARG A 76 62.84 -85.50 29.98
CA ARG A 76 61.66 -84.91 30.64
C ARG A 76 61.99 -83.63 31.39
N THR A 77 63.10 -83.61 32.13
CA THR A 77 63.54 -82.44 32.88
C THR A 77 63.92 -81.30 31.94
N ALA A 78 64.69 -81.57 30.88
CA ALA A 78 65.01 -80.57 29.86
C ALA A 78 63.76 -80.04 29.15
N ALA A 79 62.80 -80.91 28.79
CA ALA A 79 61.54 -80.49 28.17
C ALA A 79 60.68 -79.65 29.12
N ALA A 80 60.67 -79.98 30.43
CA ALA A 80 59.96 -79.21 31.45
C ALA A 80 60.59 -77.83 31.65
N GLU A 81 61.93 -77.75 31.71
CA GLU A 81 62.67 -76.49 31.82
C GLU A 81 62.48 -75.59 30.60
N GLU A 82 62.54 -76.16 29.38
CA GLU A 82 62.27 -75.43 28.15
C GLU A 82 60.83 -74.91 28.13
N THR A 83 59.86 -75.76 28.48
CA THR A 83 58.44 -75.37 28.55
C THR A 83 58.22 -74.28 29.59
N ALA A 84 58.82 -74.39 30.78
CA ALA A 84 58.74 -73.37 31.82
C ALA A 84 59.34 -72.04 31.37
N THR A 85 60.47 -72.08 30.64
CA THR A 85 61.11 -70.89 30.06
C THR A 85 60.21 -70.25 29.01
N GLN A 86 59.62 -71.04 28.10
CA GLN A 86 58.71 -70.53 27.07
C GLN A 86 57.44 -69.93 27.68
N LEU A 87 56.85 -70.60 28.68
CA LEU A 87 55.71 -70.08 29.43
C LEU A 87 56.04 -68.77 30.14
N SER A 88 57.21 -68.67 30.78
CA SER A 88 57.66 -67.43 31.42
C SER A 88 57.84 -66.28 30.41
N LYS A 89 58.42 -66.56 29.24
CA LYS A 89 58.57 -65.56 28.16
C LYS A 89 57.22 -65.14 27.58
N ALA A 90 56.31 -66.09 27.38
CA ALA A 90 54.97 -65.82 26.89
C ALA A 90 54.16 -65.00 27.90
N ALA A 91 54.24 -65.33 29.20
CA ALA A 91 53.60 -64.57 30.27
C ALA A 91 54.11 -63.12 30.33
N LYS A 92 55.43 -62.91 30.30
CA LYS A 92 56.02 -61.57 30.28
C LYS A 92 55.59 -60.76 29.06
N THR A 93 55.59 -61.38 27.87
CA THR A 93 55.12 -60.71 26.65
C THR A 93 53.65 -60.34 26.76
N ALA A 94 52.81 -61.22 27.32
CA ALA A 94 51.39 -60.96 27.52
C ALA A 94 51.16 -59.80 28.52
N GLU A 95 51.90 -59.77 29.63
CA GLU A 95 51.88 -58.67 30.59
C GLU A 95 52.28 -57.34 29.93
N GLU A 96 53.38 -57.31 29.17
CA GLU A 96 53.80 -56.10 28.45
C GLU A 96 52.74 -55.61 27.44
N VAL A 97 52.08 -56.53 26.73
CA VAL A 97 51.00 -56.19 25.79
C VAL A 97 49.79 -55.64 26.54
N LEU A 98 49.40 -56.25 27.67
CA LEU A 98 48.29 -55.79 28.50
C LEU A 98 48.56 -54.42 29.13
N ASP A 99 49.78 -54.17 29.59
CA ASP A 99 50.19 -52.88 30.14
C ASP A 99 50.16 -51.79 29.06
N LYS A 100 50.75 -52.06 27.88
CA LYS A 100 50.70 -51.15 26.73
C LYS A 100 49.28 -50.88 26.27
N ALA A 101 48.43 -51.91 26.21
CA ALA A 101 47.03 -51.76 25.84
C ALA A 101 46.27 -50.90 26.86
N SER A 102 46.50 -51.14 28.16
CA SER A 102 45.89 -50.38 29.24
C SER A 102 46.32 -48.93 29.26
N GLU A 103 47.61 -48.65 29.02
CA GLU A 103 48.14 -47.29 28.92
C GLU A 103 47.59 -46.56 27.69
N ASN A 104 47.53 -47.23 26.53
CA ASN A 104 46.92 -46.69 25.33
C ASN A 104 45.44 -46.38 25.52
N ALA A 105 44.68 -47.27 26.17
CA ALA A 105 43.27 -47.05 26.49
C ALA A 105 43.11 -45.81 27.38
N LYS A 106 43.88 -45.70 28.47
CA LYS A 106 43.87 -44.54 29.37
C LYS A 106 44.19 -43.24 28.63
N ARG A 107 45.22 -43.25 27.77
CA ARG A 107 45.61 -42.08 26.97
C ARG A 107 44.50 -41.66 26.01
N THR A 108 43.89 -42.60 25.30
CA THR A 108 42.80 -42.31 24.37
C THR A 108 41.57 -41.78 25.09
N THR A 109 41.18 -42.38 26.22
CA THR A 109 40.06 -41.90 27.03
C THR A 109 40.31 -40.49 27.57
N ARG A 110 41.53 -40.21 28.03
CA ARG A 110 41.90 -38.86 28.49
C ARG A 110 41.85 -37.84 27.36
N ALA A 111 42.43 -38.14 26.21
CA ALA A 111 42.40 -37.25 25.05
C ALA A 111 40.96 -36.98 24.57
N ALA A 112 40.11 -38.01 24.54
CA ALA A 112 38.70 -37.86 24.20
C ALA A 112 37.93 -37.01 25.22
N ALA A 113 38.24 -37.14 26.52
CA ALA A 113 37.63 -36.33 27.57
C ALA A 113 38.05 -34.84 27.47
N GLU A 114 39.34 -34.57 27.27
CA GLU A 114 39.88 -33.21 27.07
C GLU A 114 39.27 -32.55 25.84
N GLU A 115 39.13 -33.28 24.72
CA GLU A 115 38.50 -32.77 23.51
C GLU A 115 36.99 -32.53 23.70
N ALA A 116 36.29 -33.41 24.41
CA ALA A 116 34.88 -33.20 24.73
C ALA A 116 34.67 -31.98 25.64
N GLU A 117 35.58 -31.73 26.60
CA GLU A 117 35.56 -30.52 27.43
C GLU A 117 35.81 -29.26 26.60
N ARG A 118 36.79 -29.30 25.69
CA ARG A 118 37.06 -28.19 24.77
C ARG A 118 35.84 -27.84 23.93
N ILE A 119 35.21 -28.83 23.29
CA ILE A 119 34.01 -28.64 22.47
C ILE A 119 32.85 -28.08 23.31
N ARG A 120 32.64 -28.59 24.54
CA ARG A 120 31.61 -28.05 25.43
C ARG A 120 31.86 -26.58 25.80
N GLY A 121 33.10 -26.23 26.17
CA GLY A 121 33.45 -24.85 26.49
C GLY A 121 33.29 -23.90 25.31
N GLU A 122 33.66 -24.33 24.10
CA GLU A 122 33.46 -23.56 22.87
C GLU A 122 31.97 -23.36 22.55
N ALA A 123 31.16 -24.42 22.69
CA ALA A 123 29.72 -24.35 22.47
C ALA A 123 29.02 -23.45 23.50
N GLU A 124 29.41 -23.51 24.77
CA GLU A 124 28.88 -22.63 25.82
C GLU A 124 29.25 -21.17 25.58
N ALA A 125 30.51 -20.89 25.24
CA ALA A 125 30.96 -19.53 24.92
C ALA A 125 30.29 -18.95 23.67
N GLU A 126 30.01 -19.78 22.66
CA GLU A 126 29.25 -19.37 21.48
C GLU A 126 27.77 -19.13 21.81
N ALA A 127 27.15 -20.01 22.61
CA ALA A 127 25.78 -19.82 23.05
C ALA A 127 25.61 -18.54 23.88
N ASP A 128 26.56 -18.21 24.74
CA ASP A 128 26.54 -16.97 25.51
C ASP A 128 26.73 -15.73 24.64
N ARG A 129 27.60 -15.80 23.62
CA ARG A 129 27.74 -14.73 22.62
C ARG A 129 26.44 -14.51 21.85
N LEU A 130 25.83 -15.57 21.33
CA LEU A 130 24.56 -15.47 20.61
C LEU A 130 23.42 -14.94 21.49
N ARG A 131 23.39 -15.30 22.78
CA ARG A 131 22.42 -14.74 23.73
C ARG A 131 22.64 -13.25 23.97
N ALA A 132 23.88 -12.81 24.10
CA ALA A 132 24.21 -11.39 24.26
C ALA A 132 23.83 -10.58 23.01
N GLU A 133 24.21 -11.06 21.82
CA GLU A 133 23.84 -10.42 20.54
C GLU A 133 22.32 -10.34 20.35
N ALA A 134 21.59 -11.43 20.65
CA ALA A 134 20.14 -11.42 20.59
C ALA A 134 19.50 -10.44 21.58
N HIS A 135 20.06 -10.30 22.78
CA HIS A 135 19.61 -9.33 23.77
C HIS A 135 19.85 -7.89 23.30
N ASP A 136 21.03 -7.60 22.75
CA ASP A 136 21.37 -6.26 22.27
C ASP A 136 20.49 -5.85 21.09
N ILE A 137 20.27 -6.76 20.12
CA ILE A 137 19.34 -6.53 19.00
C ILE A 137 17.91 -6.31 19.52
N ALA A 138 17.47 -7.06 20.54
CA ALA A 138 16.14 -6.88 21.12
C ALA A 138 15.97 -5.52 21.80
N GLU A 139 16.98 -5.04 22.53
CA GLU A 139 16.95 -3.71 23.14
C GLU A 139 17.06 -2.59 22.10
N GLU A 140 17.86 -2.75 21.04
CA GLU A 140 17.92 -1.80 19.92
C GLU A 140 16.56 -1.70 19.22
N LEU A 141 15.95 -2.83 18.86
CA LEU A 141 14.64 -2.87 18.21
C LEU A 141 13.55 -2.23 19.07
N LYS A 142 13.59 -2.49 20.38
CA LYS A 142 12.67 -1.88 21.35
C LYS A 142 12.90 -0.39 21.52
N GLY A 143 14.15 0.07 21.44
CA GLY A 143 14.53 1.47 21.42
C GLY A 143 13.96 2.17 20.18
N ALA A 144 14.27 1.65 19.00
CA ALA A 144 13.76 2.14 17.72
C ALA A 144 12.23 2.21 17.68
N ALA A 145 11.55 1.12 18.08
CA ALA A 145 10.09 1.09 18.11
C ALA A 145 9.48 2.14 19.07
N LYS A 146 10.14 2.43 20.21
CA LYS A 146 9.70 3.48 21.12
C LYS A 146 9.89 4.87 20.53
N ASP A 147 11.00 5.10 19.83
CA ASP A 147 11.30 6.40 19.23
C ASP A 147 10.39 6.66 18.02
N ASP A 148 10.17 5.67 17.16
CA ASP A 148 9.17 5.73 16.09
C ASP A 148 7.78 6.07 16.65
N THR A 149 7.38 5.41 17.75
CA THR A 149 6.08 5.68 18.39
C THR A 149 6.01 7.12 18.92
N LYS A 150 7.10 7.67 19.46
CA LYS A 150 7.14 9.09 19.88
C LYS A 150 7.03 10.02 18.67
N GLU A 151 7.75 9.74 17.59
CA GLU A 151 7.71 10.52 16.36
C GLU A 151 6.30 10.52 15.75
N TYR A 152 5.67 9.36 15.61
CA TYR A 152 4.29 9.26 15.12
C TYR A 152 3.29 10.03 15.99
N ARG A 153 3.46 10.00 17.32
CA ARG A 153 2.63 10.80 18.23
C ARG A 153 2.86 12.30 18.04
N ALA A 154 4.11 12.74 17.94
CA ALA A 154 4.45 14.14 17.70
C ALA A 154 3.86 14.63 16.37
N LYS A 155 4.05 13.86 15.29
CA LYS A 155 3.49 14.11 13.96
C LYS A 155 1.96 14.19 13.99
N THR A 156 1.31 13.32 14.75
CA THR A 156 -0.15 13.31 14.90
C THR A 156 -0.63 14.59 15.59
N VAL A 157 0.06 15.05 16.63
CA VAL A 157 -0.27 16.32 17.31
C VAL A 157 -0.09 17.50 16.36
N GLU A 158 1.03 17.57 15.63
CA GLU A 158 1.30 18.61 14.63
C GLU A 158 0.18 18.68 13.58
N LEU A 159 -0.20 17.54 13.00
CA LEU A 159 -1.29 17.46 12.02
C LEU A 159 -2.65 17.86 12.61
N GLN A 160 -2.91 17.54 13.87
CA GLN A 160 -4.13 17.97 14.57
C GLN A 160 -4.15 19.48 14.81
N GLU A 161 -3.02 20.08 15.17
CA GLU A 161 -2.87 21.52 15.35
C GLU A 161 -3.01 22.26 14.02
N GLU A 162 -2.38 21.76 12.95
CA GLU A 162 -2.55 22.31 11.61
C GLU A 162 -4.01 22.21 11.13
N ALA A 163 -4.66 21.06 11.35
CA ALA A 163 -6.07 20.91 11.02
C ALA A 163 -6.96 21.87 11.82
N ARG A 164 -6.65 22.14 13.10
CA ARG A 164 -7.35 23.15 13.90
C ARG A 164 -7.13 24.56 13.37
N ARG A 165 -5.88 24.91 13.01
CA ARG A 165 -5.54 26.20 12.40
C ARG A 165 -6.31 26.43 11.10
N LEU A 166 -6.27 25.46 10.18
CA LEU A 166 -6.97 25.54 8.90
C LEU A 166 -8.49 25.66 9.08
N ARG A 167 -9.09 24.96 10.05
CA ARG A 167 -10.52 25.14 10.38
C ARG A 167 -10.80 26.54 10.89
N GLY A 168 -9.96 27.07 11.78
CA GLY A 168 -10.10 28.45 12.29
C GLY A 168 -10.00 29.48 11.17
N GLU A 169 -9.03 29.34 10.27
CA GLU A 169 -8.86 30.20 9.10
C GLU A 169 -10.07 30.11 8.15
N ALA A 170 -10.59 28.91 7.90
CA ALA A 170 -11.77 28.72 7.07
C ALA A 170 -13.05 29.31 7.71
N GLU A 171 -13.21 29.19 9.03
CA GLU A 171 -14.32 29.80 9.77
C GLU A 171 -14.24 31.33 9.75
N GLN A 172 -13.05 31.89 9.94
CA GLN A 172 -12.81 33.33 9.84
C GLN A 172 -13.13 33.85 8.44
N LEU A 173 -12.59 33.22 7.40
CA LEU A 173 -12.84 33.60 6.01
C LEU A 173 -14.34 33.53 5.67
N ARG A 174 -15.05 32.51 6.17
CA ARG A 174 -16.50 32.40 6.01
C ARG A 174 -17.23 33.55 6.72
N SER A 175 -16.82 33.89 7.94
CA SER A 175 -17.41 35.02 8.69
C SER A 175 -17.19 36.34 7.94
N ASP A 176 -15.98 36.59 7.47
CA ASP A 176 -15.61 37.81 6.74
C ASP A 176 -16.38 37.90 5.41
N ALA A 177 -16.50 36.79 4.67
CA ALA A 177 -17.28 36.75 3.44
C ALA A 177 -18.78 37.03 3.66
N VAL A 178 -19.35 36.52 4.75
CA VAL A 178 -20.75 36.81 5.11
C VAL A 178 -20.92 38.29 5.48
N ALA A 179 -20.03 38.83 6.30
CA ALA A 179 -20.07 40.24 6.72
C ALA A 179 -19.94 41.18 5.52
N GLU A 180 -18.99 40.92 4.62
CA GLU A 180 -18.81 41.73 3.40
C GLU A 180 -20.02 41.59 2.47
N GLY A 181 -20.57 40.37 2.32
CA GLY A 181 -21.79 40.14 1.54
C GLY A 181 -23.03 40.83 2.12
N GLU A 182 -23.13 40.97 3.44
CA GLU A 182 -24.17 41.76 4.09
C GLU A 182 -23.99 43.26 3.87
N LYS A 183 -22.74 43.75 3.99
CA LYS A 183 -22.39 45.15 3.74
C LYS A 183 -22.72 45.56 2.30
N ILE A 184 -22.28 44.79 1.30
CA ILE A 184 -22.59 45.05 -0.11
C ILE A 184 -24.10 45.06 -0.34
N ARG A 185 -24.85 44.11 0.24
CA ARG A 185 -26.31 44.08 0.11
C ARG A 185 -26.97 45.30 0.77
N ALA A 186 -26.46 45.76 1.91
CA ALA A 186 -26.98 46.95 2.59
C ALA A 186 -26.70 48.23 1.80
N GLU A 187 -25.48 48.37 1.25
CA GLU A 187 -25.09 49.49 0.39
C GLU A 187 -25.93 49.52 -0.89
N ALA A 188 -26.03 48.41 -1.60
CA ALA A 188 -26.86 48.30 -2.81
C ALA A 188 -28.34 48.64 -2.53
N ARG A 189 -28.89 48.23 -1.37
CA ARG A 189 -30.25 48.61 -0.97
C ARG A 189 -30.39 50.12 -0.72
N ARG A 190 -29.42 50.74 -0.05
CA ARG A 190 -29.42 52.19 0.19
C ARG A 190 -29.34 52.97 -1.11
N GLU A 191 -28.44 52.57 -2.02
CA GLU A 191 -28.31 53.20 -3.33
C GLU A 191 -29.59 53.06 -4.16
N ALA A 192 -30.20 51.87 -4.17
CA ALA A 192 -31.47 51.65 -4.86
C ALA A 192 -32.60 52.55 -4.30
N VAL A 193 -32.70 52.68 -2.98
CA VAL A 193 -33.68 53.58 -2.34
C VAL A 193 -33.40 55.04 -2.72
N ALA A 194 -32.15 55.49 -2.65
CA ALA A 194 -31.77 56.85 -3.01
C ALA A 194 -32.11 57.17 -4.48
N GLN A 195 -31.85 56.24 -5.41
CA GLN A 195 -32.23 56.39 -6.82
C GLN A 195 -33.74 56.46 -7.02
N ILE A 196 -34.51 55.64 -6.28
CA ILE A 196 -35.98 55.68 -6.33
C ILE A 196 -36.50 57.04 -5.82
N GLU A 197 -35.95 57.54 -4.73
CA GLU A 197 -36.32 58.85 -4.16
C GLU A 197 -35.98 60.00 -5.12
N GLU A 198 -34.80 59.98 -5.73
CA GLU A 198 -34.37 60.98 -6.72
C GLU A 198 -35.26 60.95 -7.98
N ALA A 199 -35.58 59.74 -8.48
CA ALA A 199 -36.48 59.57 -9.60
C ALA A 199 -37.91 60.05 -9.28
N ALA A 200 -38.41 59.76 -8.07
CA ALA A 200 -39.72 60.22 -7.62
C ALA A 200 -39.78 61.74 -7.53
N LYS A 201 -38.77 62.37 -6.93
CA LYS A 201 -38.66 63.83 -6.85
C LYS A 201 -38.62 64.47 -8.24
N SER A 202 -37.81 63.92 -9.15
CA SER A 202 -37.72 64.40 -10.53
C SER A 202 -39.07 64.28 -11.27
N ALA A 203 -39.80 63.18 -11.05
CA ALA A 203 -41.12 62.99 -11.62
C ALA A 203 -42.16 64.00 -11.05
N GLU A 204 -42.11 64.30 -9.75
CA GLU A 204 -42.96 65.32 -9.12
C GLU A 204 -42.67 66.73 -9.63
N GLU A 205 -41.39 67.08 -9.81
CA GLU A 205 -40.98 68.36 -10.39
C GLU A 205 -41.47 68.50 -11.83
N LEU A 206 -41.32 67.46 -12.66
CA LEU A 206 -41.83 67.43 -14.03
C LEU A 206 -43.35 67.54 -14.07
N LEU A 207 -44.07 66.85 -13.18
CA LEU A 207 -45.52 66.92 -13.10
C LEU A 207 -46.00 68.31 -12.68
N THR A 208 -45.32 68.93 -11.71
CA THR A 208 -45.63 70.28 -11.25
C THR A 208 -45.41 71.31 -12.36
N LYS A 209 -44.28 71.21 -13.07
CA LYS A 209 -44.00 72.05 -14.23
C LYS A 209 -45.02 71.85 -15.34
N ALA A 210 -45.34 70.61 -15.70
CA ALA A 210 -46.33 70.33 -16.73
C ALA A 210 -47.72 70.88 -16.37
N LYS A 211 -48.12 70.85 -15.10
CA LYS A 211 -49.36 71.48 -14.62
C LYS A 211 -49.31 73.01 -14.75
N ALA A 212 -48.22 73.63 -14.34
CA ALA A 212 -48.03 75.08 -14.45
C ALA A 212 -48.07 75.53 -15.93
N ASP A 213 -47.33 74.86 -16.80
CA ASP A 213 -47.31 75.13 -18.25
C ASP A 213 -48.72 74.97 -18.86
N ALA A 214 -49.47 73.94 -18.44
CA ALA A 214 -50.84 73.73 -18.90
C ALA A 214 -51.82 74.80 -18.42
N ASP A 215 -51.68 75.27 -17.18
CA ASP A 215 -52.51 76.35 -16.63
C ASP A 215 -52.18 77.70 -17.27
N GLU A 216 -50.89 77.98 -17.54
CA GLU A 216 -50.44 79.17 -18.29
C GLU A 216 -51.00 79.16 -19.71
N LEU A 217 -50.90 78.03 -20.42
CA LEU A 217 -51.46 77.87 -21.76
C LEU A 217 -52.99 78.07 -21.76
N ARG A 218 -53.69 77.54 -20.75
CA ARG A 218 -55.14 77.73 -20.60
C ARG A 218 -55.50 79.19 -20.32
N ALA A 219 -54.75 79.87 -19.46
CA ALA A 219 -54.93 81.28 -19.17
C ALA A 219 -54.68 82.16 -20.40
N GLY A 220 -53.59 81.92 -21.13
CA GLY A 220 -53.27 82.59 -22.38
C GLY A 220 -54.36 82.41 -23.44
N ALA A 221 -54.81 81.17 -23.66
CA ALA A 221 -55.90 80.88 -24.60
C ALA A 221 -57.22 81.56 -24.20
N SER A 222 -57.50 81.68 -22.89
CA SER A 222 -58.69 82.36 -22.38
C SER A 222 -58.60 83.88 -22.61
N ALA A 223 -57.47 84.49 -22.31
CA ALA A 223 -57.22 85.92 -22.54
C ALA A 223 -57.29 86.28 -24.03
N ASP A 224 -56.68 85.47 -24.90
CA ASP A 224 -56.77 85.66 -26.35
C ASP A 224 -58.22 85.53 -26.84
N SER A 225 -58.97 84.56 -26.31
CA SER A 225 -60.40 84.40 -26.63
C SER A 225 -61.24 85.60 -26.19
N GLU A 226 -60.97 86.16 -25.00
CA GLU A 226 -61.64 87.37 -24.51
C GLU A 226 -61.30 88.60 -25.33
N LYS A 227 -60.04 88.74 -25.74
CA LYS A 227 -59.59 89.81 -26.65
C LYS A 227 -60.31 89.72 -27.99
N VAL A 228 -60.32 88.54 -28.62
CA VAL A 228 -61.05 88.31 -29.88
C VAL A 228 -62.53 88.60 -29.72
N ARG A 229 -63.14 88.18 -28.61
CA ARG A 229 -64.55 88.49 -28.30
C ARG A 229 -64.79 90.00 -28.19
N THR A 230 -63.91 90.71 -27.48
CA THR A 230 -64.02 92.17 -27.28
C THR A 230 -63.85 92.90 -28.61
N GLU A 231 -62.82 92.57 -29.40
CA GLU A 231 -62.62 93.14 -30.74
C GLU A 231 -63.82 92.86 -31.67
N ALA A 232 -64.41 91.67 -31.58
CA ALA A 232 -65.62 91.34 -32.34
C ALA A 232 -66.84 92.19 -31.91
N ILE A 233 -67.02 92.41 -30.60
CA ILE A 233 -68.09 93.26 -30.06
C ILE A 233 -67.89 94.73 -30.47
N GLU A 234 -66.66 95.23 -30.40
CA GLU A 234 -66.31 96.60 -30.83
C GLU A 234 -66.58 96.79 -32.31
N ARG A 235 -66.10 95.86 -33.16
CA ARG A 235 -66.37 95.88 -34.61
C ARG A 235 -67.87 95.84 -34.90
N ALA A 236 -68.61 94.96 -34.21
CA ALA A 236 -70.07 94.87 -34.36
C ALA A 236 -70.77 96.18 -33.93
N THR A 237 -70.29 96.83 -32.87
CA THR A 237 -70.85 98.10 -32.38
C THR A 237 -70.55 99.26 -33.33
N VAL A 238 -69.33 99.34 -33.87
CA VAL A 238 -68.97 100.32 -34.91
C VAL A 238 -69.81 100.12 -36.16
N LEU A 239 -69.95 98.88 -36.63
CA LEU A 239 -70.80 98.55 -37.78
C LEU A 239 -72.27 98.93 -37.54
N ARG A 240 -72.80 98.65 -36.34
CA ARG A 240 -74.16 99.04 -35.97
C ARG A 240 -74.33 100.56 -35.99
N ARG A 241 -73.39 101.31 -35.41
CA ARG A 241 -73.43 102.78 -35.43
C ARG A 241 -73.35 103.33 -36.85
N GLN A 242 -72.46 102.78 -37.69
CA GLN A 242 -72.36 103.17 -39.11
C GLN A 242 -73.67 102.90 -39.86
N ALA A 243 -74.33 101.77 -39.58
CA ALA A 243 -75.64 101.45 -40.13
C ALA A 243 -76.73 102.42 -39.65
N GLU A 244 -76.72 102.78 -38.36
CA GLU A 244 -77.63 103.77 -37.77
C GLU A 244 -77.42 105.18 -38.38
N GLU A 245 -76.18 105.66 -38.48
CA GLU A 245 -75.84 106.94 -39.10
C GLU A 245 -76.25 106.97 -40.59
N THR A 246 -76.06 105.86 -41.30
CA THR A 246 -76.50 105.73 -42.70
C THR A 246 -78.03 105.76 -42.80
N LEU A 247 -78.72 105.10 -41.87
CA LEU A 247 -80.19 105.11 -41.80
C LEU A 247 -80.73 106.49 -41.46
N GLU A 248 -80.10 107.22 -40.53
CA GLU A 248 -80.47 108.60 -40.21
C GLU A 248 -80.27 109.54 -41.39
N ARG A 249 -79.13 109.44 -42.10
CA ARG A 249 -78.90 110.21 -43.34
C ARG A 249 -79.97 109.90 -44.39
N ALA A 250 -80.27 108.63 -44.61
CA ALA A 250 -81.31 108.22 -45.56
C ALA A 250 -82.70 108.75 -45.16
N ARG A 251 -83.03 108.77 -43.85
CA ARG A 251 -84.27 109.35 -43.34
C ARG A 251 -84.32 110.87 -43.50
N ALA A 252 -83.24 111.57 -43.16
CA ALA A 252 -83.16 113.03 -43.31
C ALA A 252 -83.25 113.44 -44.79
N GLU A 253 -82.62 112.68 -45.69
CA GLU A 253 -82.73 112.88 -47.13
C GLU A 253 -84.15 112.60 -47.62
N ALA A 254 -84.80 111.55 -47.13
CA ALA A 254 -86.20 111.26 -47.45
C ALA A 254 -87.16 112.35 -46.94
N GLU A 255 -86.95 112.88 -45.73
CA GLU A 255 -87.73 114.01 -45.18
C GLU A 255 -87.48 115.29 -45.99
N ARG A 256 -86.23 115.58 -46.38
CA ARG A 256 -85.93 116.70 -47.27
C ARG A 256 -86.64 116.57 -48.61
N LEU A 257 -86.56 115.39 -49.24
CA LEU A 257 -87.27 115.12 -50.50
C LEU A 257 -88.79 115.26 -50.35
N ARG A 258 -89.36 114.88 -49.20
CA ARG A 258 -90.79 115.11 -48.90
C ARG A 258 -91.11 116.59 -48.76
N ALA A 259 -90.31 117.35 -48.00
CA ALA A 259 -90.50 118.79 -47.84
C ALA A 259 -90.36 119.54 -49.17
N GLU A 260 -89.36 119.19 -49.98
CA GLU A 260 -89.20 119.71 -51.34
C GLU A 260 -90.40 119.36 -52.23
N ALA A 261 -90.95 118.14 -52.12
CA ALA A 261 -92.15 117.74 -52.85
C ALA A 261 -93.42 118.48 -52.37
N ASP A 262 -93.58 118.70 -51.07
CA ASP A 262 -94.69 119.46 -50.48
C ASP A 262 -94.61 120.95 -50.85
N GLU A 263 -93.42 121.56 -50.81
CA GLU A 263 -93.20 122.92 -51.28
C GLU A 263 -93.51 123.05 -52.77
N HIS A 264 -93.08 122.08 -53.59
CA HIS A 264 -93.46 122.04 -54.99
C HIS A 264 -94.98 121.91 -55.18
N ALA A 265 -95.64 121.06 -54.39
CA ALA A 265 -97.09 120.90 -54.44
C ALA A 265 -97.83 122.20 -54.07
N GLU A 266 -97.41 122.88 -53.01
CA GLU A 266 -97.97 124.17 -52.59
C GLU A 266 -97.66 125.28 -53.61
N SER A 267 -96.46 125.31 -54.21
CA SER A 267 -96.16 126.24 -55.31
C SER A 267 -97.08 126.01 -56.51
N VAL A 268 -97.26 124.75 -56.93
CA VAL A 268 -98.16 124.39 -58.03
C VAL A 268 -99.61 124.76 -57.70
N LYS A 269 -100.04 124.57 -56.45
CA LYS A 269 -101.37 124.96 -55.98
C LYS A 269 -101.54 126.48 -55.96
N ALA A 270 -100.56 127.23 -55.47
CA ALA A 270 -100.56 128.69 -55.48
C ALA A 270 -100.54 129.25 -56.90
N ASP A 271 -99.78 128.62 -57.82
CA ASP A 271 -99.80 128.95 -59.25
C ASP A 271 -101.19 128.68 -59.86
N ALA A 272 -101.82 127.56 -59.50
CA ALA A 272 -103.19 127.25 -59.93
C ALA A 272 -104.22 128.25 -59.36
N GLU A 273 -104.08 128.66 -58.10
CA GLU A 273 -104.94 129.68 -57.47
C GLU A 273 -104.73 131.07 -58.07
N ARG A 274 -103.49 131.46 -58.37
CA ARG A 274 -103.17 132.68 -59.12
C ARG A 274 -103.77 132.64 -60.51
N ALA A 275 -103.63 131.52 -61.22
CA ALA A 275 -104.25 131.34 -62.53
C ALA A 275 -105.78 131.43 -62.45
N ALA A 276 -106.41 130.81 -61.44
CA ALA A 276 -107.85 130.87 -61.22
C ALA A 276 -108.34 132.29 -60.87
N THR A 277 -107.57 133.03 -60.08
CA THR A 277 -107.87 134.42 -59.72
C THR A 277 -107.70 135.35 -60.92
N GLY A 278 -106.61 135.20 -61.67
CA GLY A 278 -106.40 135.90 -62.94
C GLY A 278 -107.54 135.64 -63.92
N LEU A 279 -108.00 134.39 -64.04
CA LEU A 279 -109.15 134.04 -64.87
C LEU A 279 -110.43 134.73 -64.38
N ARG A 280 -110.69 134.77 -63.06
CA ARG A 280 -111.83 135.48 -62.48
C ARG A 280 -111.78 136.98 -62.74
N GLU A 281 -110.64 137.63 -62.49
CA GLU A 281 -110.47 139.06 -62.73
C GLU A 281 -110.59 139.42 -64.21
N GLU A 282 -110.12 138.55 -65.11
CA GLU A 282 -110.29 138.73 -66.55
C GLU A 282 -111.76 138.56 -66.95
N THR A 283 -112.48 137.62 -66.32
CA THR A 283 -113.92 137.44 -66.50
C THR A 283 -114.70 138.65 -65.97
N GLU A 284 -114.32 139.19 -64.80
CA GLU A 284 -114.92 140.38 -64.21
C GLU A 284 -114.63 141.64 -65.01
N ARG A 285 -113.41 141.81 -65.53
CA ARG A 285 -113.06 142.89 -66.46
C ARG A 285 -113.84 142.79 -67.78
N ALA A 286 -114.04 141.59 -68.31
CA ALA A 286 -114.88 141.38 -69.48
C ALA A 286 -116.36 141.71 -69.19
N LEU A 287 -116.87 141.37 -68.01
CA LEU A 287 -118.22 141.73 -67.54
C LEU A 287 -118.38 143.25 -67.33
N ALA A 288 -117.40 143.90 -66.70
CA ALA A 288 -117.39 145.35 -66.48
C ALA A 288 -117.24 146.14 -67.78
N ALA A 289 -116.43 145.66 -68.74
CA ALA A 289 -116.34 146.24 -70.08
C ALA A 289 -117.66 146.12 -70.83
N ARG A 290 -118.37 144.99 -70.70
CA ARG A 290 -119.71 144.81 -71.28
C ARG A 290 -120.78 145.67 -70.62
N GLN A 291 -120.68 145.92 -69.31
CA GLN A 291 -121.56 146.86 -68.61
C GLN A 291 -121.24 148.32 -68.95
N ALA A 292 -119.97 148.68 -69.14
CA ALA A 292 -119.55 150.00 -69.58
C ALA A 292 -120.02 150.29 -71.01
N GLU A 293 -119.86 149.35 -71.94
CA GLU A 293 -120.43 149.45 -73.30
C GLU A 293 -121.96 149.63 -73.26
N ALA A 294 -122.67 148.87 -72.40
CA ALA A 294 -124.12 148.99 -72.24
C ALA A 294 -124.56 150.33 -71.58
N THR A 295 -123.70 150.96 -70.78
CA THR A 295 -124.00 152.25 -70.13
C THR A 295 -123.69 153.42 -71.06
N GLU A 296 -122.66 153.32 -71.89
CA GLU A 296 -122.31 154.31 -72.91
C GLU A 296 -123.35 154.39 -74.05
N GLU A 297 -123.99 153.25 -74.38
CA GLU A 297 -125.11 153.18 -75.34
C GLU A 297 -126.41 153.82 -74.81
N LEU A 298 -126.62 153.86 -73.48
CA LEU A 298 -127.81 154.43 -72.82
C LEU A 298 -127.76 155.96 -72.64
N THR A 299 -126.58 156.59 -72.65
CA THR A 299 -126.40 158.06 -72.55
C THR A 299 -126.44 158.80 -73.91
N ARG A 300 -126.73 158.08 -75.01
CA ARG A 300 -126.80 158.66 -76.36
C ARG A 300 -128.21 158.74 -76.96
N LEU A 301 -129.25 158.43 -76.18
CA LEU A 301 -130.68 158.61 -76.48
C LEU A 301 -131.29 159.67 -75.56
#